data_AF-A0A7J2GYX1-F1
#
_entry.id   AF-A0A7J2GYX1-F1
#
_cell.length_a   1.000
_cell.length_b   1.000
_cell.length_c   1.000
_cell.angle_alpha   90.00
_cell.angle_beta   90.00
_cell.angle_gamma   90.00
#
_symmetry.space_group_name_H-M   'P 1'
#
loop_
_entity.id
_entity.type
_entity.pdbx_description
1 polymer ?
#
loop_
_entity_poly.entity_id
_entity_poly.type
_entity_poly.pdbx_seq_one_letter_code
_entity_poly.pdbx_strand_id
1 'polypeptide(L)'
;MDDLKRAEQVLPKRLYEKLLDRLKKHNIKGKLANKVAREVIKEYERAQQTPGEAVGVVTAQSIGEPGTQMTLNVFHFAGVAEMNVTIGLPRVIEVLDARRTPSTPSMTIYLKGEYAKDEKKVRKIAAELIEVKLKDLISDTVMDLLNMRLLFTLDKGALRNYNVKPKQVEEMLKKVYKNADVKLLKDGKIRIKLKTEDIGEMYKFKSKVLDTYIKGVPGITHVLPIRDKKE
;
A
#
# COMPACT_ATOMS: atom_id res chain seq x y z
N MET A 1 43.36 17.62 -30.05
CA MET A 1 42.85 16.78 -28.94
C MET A 1 41.71 15.94 -29.49
N ASP A 2 41.61 14.69 -29.07
CA ASP A 2 40.54 13.77 -29.49
C ASP A 2 39.24 14.19 -28.80
N ASP A 3 38.28 14.75 -29.56
CA ASP A 3 37.01 15.26 -29.01
C ASP A 3 36.21 14.16 -28.31
N LEU A 4 36.43 12.89 -28.69
CA LEU A 4 35.92 11.72 -27.97
C LEU A 4 36.46 11.59 -26.54
N LYS A 5 37.74 11.88 -26.30
CA LYS A 5 38.32 11.87 -24.94
C LYS A 5 37.83 13.06 -24.11
N ARG A 6 37.61 14.21 -24.75
CA ARG A 6 36.99 15.36 -24.10
C ARG A 6 35.53 15.07 -23.73
N ALA A 7 34.79 14.39 -24.59
CA ALA A 7 33.41 14.00 -24.32
C ALA A 7 33.29 13.08 -23.09
N GLU A 8 34.26 12.20 -22.88
CA GLU A 8 34.33 11.33 -21.69
C GLU A 8 34.49 12.12 -20.38
N GLN A 9 35.20 13.25 -20.42
CA GLN A 9 35.44 14.09 -19.24
C GLN A 9 34.28 15.05 -18.94
N VAL A 10 33.63 15.57 -19.98
CA VAL A 10 32.60 16.63 -19.85
C VAL A 10 31.20 16.05 -19.69
N LEU A 11 30.88 14.94 -20.36
CA LEU A 11 29.52 14.40 -20.37
C LEU A 11 29.28 13.40 -19.22
N PRO A 12 28.04 13.30 -18.71
CA PRO A 12 27.66 12.22 -17.82
C PRO A 12 27.87 10.85 -18.46
N LYS A 13 28.32 9.85 -17.68
CA LYS A 13 28.63 8.49 -18.16
C LYS A 13 27.54 7.87 -19.06
N ARG A 14 26.28 7.96 -18.64
CA ARG A 14 25.13 7.45 -19.42
C ARG A 14 24.98 8.10 -20.79
N LEU A 15 25.28 9.40 -20.90
CA LEU A 15 25.18 10.12 -22.17
C LEU A 15 26.37 9.77 -23.07
N TYR A 16 27.56 9.63 -22.50
CA TYR A 16 28.75 9.18 -23.20
C TYR A 16 28.60 7.74 -23.74
N GLU A 17 28.08 6.81 -22.94
CA GLU A 17 27.79 5.43 -23.37
C GLU A 17 26.76 5.40 -24.52
N LYS A 18 25.69 6.20 -24.42
CA LYS A 18 24.70 6.34 -25.49
C LYS A 18 25.31 6.89 -26.78
N LEU A 19 26.22 7.86 -26.66
CA LEU A 19 26.95 8.40 -27.80
C LEU A 19 27.79 7.32 -28.48
N LEU A 20 28.56 6.53 -27.71
CA LEU A 20 29.37 5.44 -28.25
C LEU A 20 28.52 4.35 -28.91
N ASP A 21 27.40 3.96 -28.31
CA ASP A 21 26.46 2.99 -28.88
C ASP A 21 25.88 3.48 -30.22
N ARG A 22 25.47 4.77 -30.29
CA ARG A 22 24.99 5.40 -31.53
C ARG A 22 26.08 5.47 -32.61
N LEU A 23 27.31 5.83 -32.25
CA LEU A 23 28.43 5.89 -33.19
C LEU A 23 28.77 4.51 -33.76
N LYS A 24 28.76 3.46 -32.91
CA LYS A 24 28.94 2.07 -33.34
C LYS A 24 27.81 1.60 -34.26
N LYS A 25 26.54 1.87 -33.91
CA LYS A 25 25.36 1.49 -34.71
C LYS A 25 25.38 2.06 -36.12
N HIS A 26 25.83 3.30 -36.29
CA HIS A 26 25.93 3.94 -37.60
C HIS A 26 27.31 3.78 -38.27
N ASN A 27 28.20 2.99 -37.67
CA ASN A 27 29.55 2.72 -38.16
C ASN A 27 30.37 4.01 -38.43
N ILE A 28 30.12 5.07 -37.65
CA ILE A 28 30.75 6.38 -37.80
C ILE A 28 32.12 6.35 -37.12
N LYS A 29 33.18 6.60 -37.88
CA LYS A 29 34.57 6.52 -37.40
C LYS A 29 35.39 7.76 -37.75
N GLY A 30 36.53 7.92 -37.07
CA GLY A 30 37.53 8.94 -37.38
C GLY A 30 36.99 10.37 -37.21
N LYS A 31 37.24 11.23 -38.21
CA LYS A 31 36.90 12.66 -38.16
C LYS A 31 35.41 12.93 -37.95
N LEU A 32 34.54 12.09 -38.50
CA LEU A 32 33.10 12.27 -38.37
C LEU A 32 32.63 11.97 -36.93
N ALA A 33 33.22 10.97 -36.27
CA ALA A 33 32.92 10.66 -34.87
C ALA A 33 33.35 11.80 -33.93
N ASN A 34 34.54 12.39 -34.17
CA ASN A 34 34.99 13.56 -33.43
C ASN A 34 34.12 14.79 -33.68
N LYS A 35 33.64 15.00 -34.92
CA LYS A 35 32.69 16.08 -35.21
C LYS A 35 31.37 15.92 -34.44
N VAL A 36 30.83 14.70 -34.39
CA VAL A 36 29.61 14.42 -33.63
C VAL A 36 29.84 14.61 -32.13
N ALA A 37 30.94 14.09 -31.58
CA ALA A 37 31.28 14.28 -30.18
C ALA A 37 31.39 15.77 -29.82
N ARG A 38 32.01 16.57 -30.70
CA ARG A 38 32.13 18.02 -30.52
C ARG A 38 30.79 18.75 -30.52
N GLU A 39 29.89 18.42 -31.44
CA GLU A 39 28.54 19.02 -31.45
C GLU A 39 27.73 18.61 -30.21
N VAL A 40 27.86 17.36 -29.75
CA VAL A 40 27.19 16.90 -28.52
C VAL A 40 27.70 17.64 -27.29
N ILE A 41 29.01 17.84 -27.17
CA ILE A 41 29.60 18.65 -26.09
C ILE A 41 29.05 20.07 -26.14
N LYS A 42 29.02 20.68 -27.33
CA LYS A 42 28.54 22.04 -27.52
C LYS A 42 27.06 22.21 -27.14
N GLU A 43 26.21 21.27 -27.54
CA GLU A 43 24.80 21.28 -27.16
C GLU A 43 24.60 20.99 -25.67
N TYR A 44 25.43 20.15 -25.05
CA TYR A 44 25.42 19.95 -23.61
C TYR A 44 25.79 21.21 -22.84
N GLU A 45 26.87 21.89 -23.23
CA GLU A 45 27.31 23.17 -22.65
C GLU A 45 26.23 24.25 -22.83
N ARG A 46 25.55 24.30 -23.99
CA ARG A 46 24.43 25.22 -24.24
C ARG A 46 23.18 24.93 -23.42
N ALA A 47 22.93 23.66 -23.11
CA ALA A 47 21.77 23.25 -22.31
C ALA A 47 21.95 23.49 -20.80
N GLN A 48 23.15 23.91 -20.36
CA GLN A 48 23.39 24.26 -18.97
C GLN A 48 22.60 25.52 -18.58
N GLN A 49 22.11 25.52 -17.34
CA GLN A 49 21.37 26.66 -16.80
C GLN A 49 22.30 27.81 -16.46
N THR A 50 21.79 29.04 -16.56
CA THR A 50 22.60 30.24 -16.30
C THR A 50 22.80 30.42 -14.80
N PRO A 51 24.04 30.67 -14.32
CA PRO A 51 24.26 30.99 -12.91
C PRO A 51 23.49 32.25 -12.49
N GLY A 52 22.86 32.20 -11.32
CA GLY A 52 22.08 33.32 -10.77
C GLY A 52 20.60 33.31 -11.11
N GLU A 53 20.12 32.31 -11.87
CA GLU A 53 18.71 32.15 -12.17
C GLU A 53 17.87 31.75 -10.94
N ALA A 54 16.64 32.27 -10.84
CA ALA A 54 15.74 32.06 -9.72
C ALA A 54 15.04 30.69 -9.78
N VAL A 55 15.82 29.61 -9.79
CA VAL A 55 15.34 28.23 -9.99
C VAL A 55 14.25 27.82 -8.99
N GLY A 56 14.27 28.35 -7.77
CA GLY A 56 13.26 28.07 -6.75
C GLY A 56 11.86 28.57 -7.14
N VAL A 57 11.78 29.79 -7.69
CA VAL A 57 10.49 30.39 -8.10
C VAL A 57 9.92 29.67 -9.31
N VAL A 58 10.76 29.43 -10.33
CA VAL A 58 10.36 28.72 -11.54
C VAL A 58 9.91 27.29 -11.22
N THR A 59 10.63 26.59 -10.32
CA THR A 59 10.27 25.23 -9.89
C THR A 59 8.94 25.22 -9.13
N ALA A 60 8.73 26.17 -8.21
CA ALA A 60 7.49 26.27 -7.44
C ALA A 60 6.27 26.51 -8.35
N GLN A 61 6.39 27.41 -9.33
CA GLN A 61 5.34 27.67 -10.32
C GLN A 61 5.09 26.43 -11.18
N SER A 62 6.15 25.80 -11.69
CA SER A 62 6.06 24.64 -12.59
C SER A 62 5.40 23.42 -11.94
N ILE A 63 5.58 23.23 -10.63
CA ILE A 63 4.91 22.16 -9.87
C ILE A 63 3.46 22.55 -9.52
N GLY A 64 3.21 23.83 -9.20
CA GLY A 64 1.91 24.31 -8.74
C GLY A 64 0.87 24.52 -9.85
N GLU A 65 1.29 24.98 -11.02
CA GLU A 65 0.39 25.30 -12.14
C GLU A 65 -0.43 24.09 -12.62
N PRO A 66 0.16 22.90 -12.84
CA PRO A 66 -0.61 21.69 -13.17
C PRO A 66 -1.61 21.30 -12.08
N GLY A 67 -1.35 21.65 -10.81
CA GLY A 67 -2.22 21.34 -9.69
C GLY A 67 -3.65 21.86 -9.88
N THR A 68 -3.81 23.02 -10.53
CA THR A 68 -5.13 23.58 -10.87
C THR A 68 -5.88 22.78 -11.94
N GLN A 69 -5.13 22.12 -12.84
CA GLN A 69 -5.65 21.30 -13.93
C GLN A 69 -5.91 19.84 -13.51
N MET A 70 -5.41 19.41 -12.35
CA MET A 70 -5.51 18.02 -11.86
C MET A 70 -6.87 17.66 -11.23
N THR A 71 -7.94 18.43 -11.50
CA THR A 71 -9.20 18.35 -10.74
C THR A 71 -10.08 17.13 -11.04
N LEU A 72 -9.96 16.42 -12.18
CA LEU A 72 -10.98 15.40 -12.56
C LEU A 72 -10.51 14.09 -13.22
N ASN A 73 -9.22 13.77 -13.30
CA ASN A 73 -8.75 12.60 -14.09
C ASN A 73 -8.74 11.23 -13.38
N VAL A 74 -9.43 11.03 -12.24
CA VAL A 74 -9.12 9.88 -11.35
C VAL A 74 -10.27 8.96 -10.94
N PHE A 75 -11.51 9.19 -11.36
CA PHE A 75 -12.64 8.42 -10.80
C PHE A 75 -13.07 7.16 -11.59
N HIS A 76 -12.49 6.90 -12.77
CA HIS A 76 -12.86 5.73 -13.57
C HIS A 76 -11.64 4.91 -14.01
N PHE A 77 -10.95 4.30 -13.06
CA PHE A 77 -10.13 3.13 -13.36
C PHE A 77 -11.04 1.91 -13.49
N ALA A 78 -11.47 1.63 -14.72
CA ALA A 78 -12.22 0.42 -15.03
C ALA A 78 -11.26 -0.79 -15.05
N GLY A 79 -11.45 -1.74 -14.13
CA GLY A 79 -11.09 -3.14 -14.40
C GLY A 79 -10.08 -3.82 -13.46
N VAL A 80 -9.52 -3.14 -12.46
CA VAL A 80 -8.75 -3.81 -11.41
C VAL A 80 -9.19 -3.22 -10.08
N ALA A 81 -9.32 -4.05 -9.04
CA ALA A 81 -9.59 -3.61 -7.67
C ALA A 81 -8.37 -2.85 -7.10
N GLU A 82 -7.82 -1.88 -7.83
CA GLU A 82 -6.91 -0.90 -7.29
C GLU A 82 -7.73 -0.10 -6.28
N MET A 83 -7.43 -0.40 -5.02
CA MET A 83 -8.01 0.23 -3.85
C MET A 83 -8.00 1.74 -4.03
N ASN A 84 -8.98 2.41 -3.43
CA ASN A 84 -9.11 3.87 -3.36
C ASN A 84 -7.91 4.48 -2.62
N VAL A 85 -6.72 4.45 -3.24
CA VAL A 85 -5.57 5.23 -2.84
C VAL A 85 -5.90 6.65 -3.22
N THR A 86 -5.56 7.61 -2.36
CA THR A 86 -5.63 9.03 -2.71
C THR A 86 -4.67 9.25 -3.88
N ILE A 87 -5.22 9.30 -5.11
CA ILE A 87 -4.46 9.62 -6.32
C ILE A 87 -4.73 11.09 -6.66
N GLY A 88 -3.68 11.79 -7.07
CA GLY A 88 -3.77 13.17 -7.57
C GLY A 88 -3.32 14.23 -6.58
N LEU A 89 -3.94 15.41 -6.64
CA LEU A 89 -3.52 16.60 -5.89
C LEU A 89 -3.48 16.41 -4.37
N PRO A 90 -4.47 15.75 -3.71
CA PRO A 90 -4.41 15.54 -2.26
C PRO A 90 -3.15 14.81 -1.82
N ARG A 91 -2.67 13.85 -2.61
CA ARG A 91 -1.46 13.08 -2.31
C ARG A 91 -0.19 13.91 -2.44
N VAL A 92 -0.12 14.79 -3.43
CA VAL A 92 1.01 15.72 -3.61
C VAL A 92 1.11 16.64 -2.40
N ILE A 93 -0.03 17.16 -1.90
CA ILE A 93 -0.09 17.99 -0.69
C ILE A 93 0.39 17.20 0.54
N GLU A 94 -0.08 15.96 0.73
CA GLU A 94 0.35 15.13 1.86
C GLU A 94 1.87 14.92 1.92
N VAL A 95 2.50 14.71 0.76
CA VAL A 95 3.94 14.48 0.64
C VAL A 95 4.72 15.79 0.86
N LEU A 96 4.25 16.90 0.26
CA LEU A 96 4.88 18.21 0.40
C LEU A 96 4.82 18.72 1.85
N ASP A 97 3.68 18.56 2.51
CA ASP A 97 3.47 18.94 3.91
C ASP A 97 4.18 18.00 4.91
N ALA A 98 4.79 16.92 4.43
CA ALA A 98 5.40 15.87 5.25
C ALA A 98 4.48 15.37 6.37
N ARG A 99 3.20 15.11 6.04
CA ARG A 99 2.21 14.68 7.04
C ARG A 99 2.64 13.38 7.71
N ARG A 100 2.61 13.35 9.05
CA ARG A 100 3.00 12.18 9.85
C ARG A 100 2.18 10.93 9.53
N THR A 101 0.90 11.08 9.24
CA THR A 101 -0.02 9.98 8.90
C THR A 101 -0.74 10.29 7.59
N PRO A 102 -0.40 9.60 6.49
CA PRO A 102 -1.11 9.79 5.22
C PRO A 102 -2.52 9.20 5.32
N SER A 103 -3.45 9.73 4.51
CA SER A 103 -4.86 9.30 4.57
C SER A 103 -5.07 7.86 4.07
N THR A 104 -4.27 7.44 3.08
CA THR A 104 -4.33 6.07 2.52
C THR A 104 -2.92 5.47 2.39
N PRO A 105 -2.34 4.95 3.49
CA PRO A 105 -1.04 4.29 3.42
C PRO A 105 -1.14 3.00 2.62
N SER A 106 -0.18 2.79 1.72
CA SER A 106 -0.04 1.53 0.97
C SER A 106 1.39 1.01 1.10
N MET A 107 1.55 -0.31 1.01
CA MET A 107 2.85 -0.97 1.03
C MET A 107 2.90 -2.09 -0.01
N THR A 108 4.03 -2.19 -0.69
CA THR A 108 4.31 -3.29 -1.62
C THR A 108 5.27 -4.27 -0.94
N ILE A 109 4.81 -5.50 -0.71
CA ILE A 109 5.60 -6.55 -0.07
C ILE A 109 6.03 -7.55 -1.13
N TYR A 110 7.34 -7.63 -1.37
CA TYR A 110 7.92 -8.62 -2.28
C TYR A 110 8.15 -9.95 -1.56
N LEU A 111 7.70 -11.04 -2.17
CA LEU A 111 7.90 -12.39 -1.66
C LEU A 111 9.19 -12.99 -2.20
N LYS A 112 9.92 -13.73 -1.36
CA LYS A 112 11.17 -14.38 -1.75
C LYS A 112 10.91 -15.69 -2.48
N GLY A 113 11.59 -15.88 -3.62
CA GLY A 113 11.81 -17.17 -4.30
C GLY A 113 10.63 -18.13 -4.29
N GLU A 114 10.74 -19.18 -3.48
CA GLU A 114 9.77 -20.30 -3.38
C GLU A 114 8.37 -19.89 -2.93
N TYR A 115 8.24 -18.77 -2.21
CA TYR A 115 6.95 -18.26 -1.75
C TYR A 115 6.23 -17.44 -2.83
N ALA A 116 6.98 -16.83 -3.76
CA ALA A 116 6.41 -16.02 -4.83
C ALA A 116 5.77 -16.86 -5.95
N LYS A 117 6.25 -18.09 -6.14
CA LYS A 117 5.80 -18.99 -7.23
C LYS A 117 4.54 -19.78 -6.90
N ASP A 118 4.22 -19.97 -5.62
CA ASP A 118 3.09 -20.79 -5.18
C ASP A 118 1.92 -19.92 -4.72
N GLU A 119 0.89 -19.81 -5.57
CA GLU A 119 -0.31 -19.03 -5.30
C GLU A 119 -0.99 -19.41 -3.98
N LYS A 120 -0.99 -20.70 -3.59
CA LYS A 120 -1.61 -21.14 -2.34
C LYS A 120 -0.85 -20.59 -1.13
N LYS A 121 0.49 -20.53 -1.20
CA LYS A 121 1.31 -19.93 -0.15
C LYS A 121 1.12 -18.42 -0.09
N VAL A 122 1.07 -17.74 -1.24
CA VAL A 122 0.81 -16.30 -1.32
C VAL A 122 -0.52 -15.94 -0.66
N ARG A 123 -1.60 -16.66 -0.99
CA ARG A 123 -2.92 -16.43 -0.37
C ARG A 123 -2.91 -16.66 1.14
N LYS A 124 -2.17 -17.66 1.63
CA LYS A 124 -2.02 -17.89 3.08
C LYS A 124 -1.31 -16.73 3.77
N ILE A 125 -0.21 -16.26 3.20
CA ILE A 125 0.54 -15.10 3.74
C ILE A 125 -0.36 -13.85 3.72
N ALA A 126 -1.10 -13.61 2.63
CA ALA A 126 -2.03 -12.50 2.55
C ALA A 126 -3.10 -12.55 3.66
N ALA A 127 -3.69 -13.72 3.91
CA ALA A 127 -4.67 -13.90 4.98
C ALA A 127 -4.08 -13.74 6.40
N GLU A 128 -2.78 -13.96 6.57
CA GLU A 128 -2.09 -13.77 7.84
C GLU A 128 -1.71 -12.31 8.11
N LEU A 129 -1.57 -11.49 7.06
CA LEU A 129 -1.24 -10.07 7.18
C LEU A 129 -2.46 -9.20 7.48
N ILE A 130 -3.64 -9.55 6.96
CA ILE A 130 -4.87 -8.77 7.16
C ILE A 130 -5.25 -8.75 8.65
N GLU A 131 -5.47 -7.56 9.19
CA GLU A 131 -6.10 -7.33 10.48
C GLU A 131 -7.52 -7.88 10.46
N VAL A 132 -7.79 -8.85 11.33
CA VAL A 132 -9.10 -9.46 11.51
C VAL A 132 -9.62 -9.04 12.87
N LYS A 133 -10.70 -8.25 12.86
CA LYS A 133 -11.48 -7.94 14.05
C LYS A 133 -12.66 -8.89 14.16
N LEU A 134 -13.25 -8.98 15.35
CA LEU A 134 -14.38 -9.88 15.57
C LEU A 134 -15.57 -9.55 14.65
N LYS A 135 -15.84 -8.26 14.40
CA LYS A 135 -16.88 -7.81 13.47
C LYS A 135 -16.75 -8.38 12.06
N ASP A 136 -15.54 -8.65 11.59
CA ASP A 136 -15.28 -9.17 10.24
C ASP A 136 -15.56 -10.69 10.15
N LEU A 137 -15.74 -11.35 11.31
CA LEU A 137 -16.00 -12.78 11.43
C LEU A 137 -17.44 -13.11 11.85
N ILE A 138 -18.29 -12.10 12.05
CA ILE A 138 -19.66 -12.27 12.56
C ILE A 138 -20.68 -12.06 11.43
N SER A 139 -21.66 -12.97 11.33
CA SER A 139 -22.85 -12.76 10.48
C SER A 139 -23.93 -11.97 11.21
N ASP A 140 -24.21 -12.34 12.46
CA ASP A 140 -25.33 -11.80 13.24
C ASP A 140 -24.94 -11.59 14.70
N THR A 141 -25.49 -10.54 15.29
CA THR A 141 -25.38 -10.28 16.72
C THR A 141 -26.76 -10.17 17.35
N VAL A 142 -27.05 -11.07 18.30
CA VAL A 142 -28.29 -11.04 19.08
C VAL A 142 -27.97 -10.61 20.50
N MET A 143 -28.77 -9.69 21.03
CA MET A 143 -28.68 -9.22 22.42
C MET A 143 -29.90 -9.71 23.18
N ASP A 144 -29.66 -10.47 24.24
CA ASP A 144 -30.67 -10.88 25.20
C ASP A 144 -30.54 -9.98 26.43
N LEU A 145 -31.41 -8.97 26.49
CA LEU A 145 -31.45 -7.96 27.55
C LEU A 145 -31.94 -8.53 28.88
N LEU A 146 -32.72 -9.62 28.86
CA LEU A 146 -33.27 -10.22 30.08
C LEU A 146 -32.20 -11.02 30.83
N ASN A 147 -31.37 -11.74 30.09
CA ASN A 147 -30.30 -12.56 30.68
C ASN A 147 -28.91 -11.89 30.64
N MET A 148 -28.84 -10.65 30.15
CA MET A 148 -27.59 -9.89 29.91
C MET A 148 -26.56 -10.71 29.12
N ARG A 149 -27.00 -11.26 27.98
CA ARG A 149 -26.18 -12.11 27.10
C ARG A 149 -26.05 -11.53 25.71
N LEU A 150 -24.83 -11.62 25.18
CA LEU A 150 -24.54 -11.35 23.78
C LEU A 150 -24.30 -12.69 23.08
N LEU A 151 -24.95 -12.86 21.93
CA LEU A 151 -24.78 -14.03 21.08
C LEU A 151 -24.27 -13.56 19.72
N PHE A 152 -23.08 -14.00 19.37
CA PHE A 152 -22.43 -13.70 18.10
C PHE A 152 -22.41 -14.95 17.23
N THR A 153 -23.03 -14.90 16.06
CA THR A 153 -23.00 -16.00 15.10
C THR A 153 -21.77 -15.82 14.21
N LEU A 154 -20.85 -16.78 14.23
CA LEU A 154 -19.65 -16.72 13.39
C LEU A 154 -19.98 -17.11 11.94
N ASP A 155 -19.49 -16.34 10.98
CA ASP A 155 -19.59 -16.68 9.57
C ASP A 155 -18.53 -17.74 9.18
N LYS A 156 -19.01 -18.89 8.72
CA LYS A 156 -18.17 -20.00 8.23
C LYS A 156 -17.43 -19.65 6.94
N GLY A 157 -17.91 -18.69 6.16
CA GLY A 157 -17.24 -18.14 4.98
C GLY A 157 -16.05 -17.27 5.37
N ALA A 158 -16.30 -16.22 6.16
CA ALA A 158 -15.25 -15.35 6.70
C ALA A 158 -14.14 -16.13 7.43
N LEU A 159 -14.50 -17.07 8.31
CA LEU A 159 -13.52 -17.91 9.02
C LEU A 159 -12.58 -18.68 8.09
N ARG A 160 -13.09 -19.17 6.94
CA ARG A 160 -12.28 -19.86 5.93
C ARG A 160 -11.37 -18.90 5.18
N ASN A 161 -11.88 -17.74 4.80
CA ASN A 161 -11.12 -16.73 4.06
C ASN A 161 -9.93 -16.20 4.87
N TYR A 162 -10.14 -15.94 6.16
CA TYR A 162 -9.10 -15.45 7.07
C TYR A 162 -8.27 -16.56 7.73
N ASN A 163 -8.58 -17.84 7.44
CA ASN A 163 -7.94 -19.00 8.05
C ASN A 163 -7.91 -18.92 9.59
N VAL A 164 -9.10 -18.70 10.18
CA VAL A 164 -9.31 -18.58 11.63
C VAL A 164 -10.21 -19.72 12.11
N LYS A 165 -9.83 -20.36 13.23
CA LYS A 165 -10.63 -21.43 13.85
C LYS A 165 -11.57 -20.83 14.92
N PRO A 166 -12.83 -21.30 15.06
CA PRO A 166 -13.75 -20.83 16.11
C PRO A 166 -13.18 -20.92 17.53
N LYS A 167 -12.41 -21.97 17.82
CA LYS A 167 -11.74 -22.15 19.12
C LYS A 167 -10.71 -21.04 19.41
N GLN A 168 -10.00 -20.59 18.39
CA GLN A 168 -9.02 -19.51 18.55
C GLN A 168 -9.71 -18.19 18.92
N VAL A 169 -10.88 -17.92 18.33
CA VAL A 169 -11.68 -16.74 18.66
C VAL A 169 -12.16 -16.79 20.12
N GLU A 170 -12.64 -17.96 20.57
CA GLU A 170 -13.05 -18.16 21.96
C GLU A 170 -11.90 -17.93 22.95
N GLU A 171 -10.72 -18.52 22.70
CA GLU A 171 -9.54 -18.35 23.55
C GLU A 171 -9.08 -16.89 23.64
N MET A 172 -9.09 -16.17 22.51
CA MET A 172 -8.74 -14.75 22.48
C MET A 172 -9.74 -13.91 23.27
N LEU A 173 -11.05 -14.14 23.09
CA LEU A 173 -12.08 -13.42 23.84
C LEU A 173 -12.03 -13.71 25.34
N LYS A 174 -11.74 -14.95 25.76
CA LYS A 174 -11.51 -15.28 27.17
C LYS A 174 -10.30 -14.55 27.77
N LYS A 175 -9.22 -14.40 27.00
CA LYS A 175 -8.01 -13.67 27.44
C LYS A 175 -8.29 -12.19 27.62
N VAL A 176 -9.02 -11.58 26.69
CA VAL A 176 -9.35 -10.14 26.69
C VAL A 176 -10.41 -9.83 27.76
N TYR A 177 -11.45 -10.65 27.85
CA TYR A 177 -12.61 -10.43 28.73
C TYR A 177 -12.66 -11.44 29.88
N LYS A 178 -11.65 -11.42 30.75
CA LYS A 178 -11.56 -12.32 31.93
C LYS A 178 -12.77 -12.20 32.88
N ASN A 179 -13.46 -11.07 32.85
CA ASN A 179 -14.59 -10.77 33.73
C ASN A 179 -15.94 -11.28 33.18
N ALA A 180 -16.00 -11.82 31.95
CA ALA A 180 -17.22 -12.30 31.30
C ALA A 180 -17.16 -13.82 31.06
N ASP A 181 -18.32 -14.51 31.14
CA ASP A 181 -18.40 -15.94 30.80
C ASP A 181 -18.55 -16.08 29.27
N VAL A 182 -17.43 -16.37 28.60
CA VAL A 182 -17.38 -16.60 27.15
C VAL A 182 -17.42 -18.11 26.88
N LYS A 183 -18.38 -18.56 26.07
CA LYS A 183 -18.52 -19.96 25.67
C LYS A 183 -18.81 -20.10 24.18
N LEU A 184 -18.10 -21.02 23.53
CA LEU A 184 -18.44 -21.48 22.18
C LEU A 184 -19.57 -22.52 22.25
N LEU A 185 -20.65 -22.28 21.52
CA LEU A 185 -21.76 -23.22 21.34
C LEU A 185 -21.51 -24.12 20.13
N LYS A 186 -22.12 -25.32 20.15
CA LYS A 186 -21.95 -26.34 19.10
C LYS A 186 -22.31 -25.85 17.69
N ASP A 187 -23.18 -24.84 17.60
CA ASP A 187 -23.65 -24.28 16.33
C ASP A 187 -22.69 -23.23 15.72
N GLY A 188 -21.53 -23.00 16.34
CA GLY A 188 -20.58 -21.96 15.90
C GLY A 188 -20.95 -20.56 16.40
N LYS A 189 -21.80 -20.47 17.42
CA LYS A 189 -22.15 -19.20 18.08
C LYS A 189 -21.27 -18.98 19.31
N ILE A 190 -20.81 -17.76 19.52
CA ILE A 190 -20.11 -17.35 20.73
C ILE A 190 -21.11 -16.65 21.65
N ARG A 191 -21.25 -17.17 22.87
CA ARG A 191 -22.07 -16.57 23.92
C ARG A 191 -21.18 -15.85 24.92
N ILE A 192 -21.47 -14.59 25.20
CA ILE A 192 -20.81 -13.81 26.26
C ILE A 192 -21.88 -13.38 27.26
N LYS A 193 -21.75 -13.81 28.52
CA LYS A 193 -22.61 -13.35 29.62
C LYS A 193 -21.91 -12.25 30.40
N LEU A 194 -22.56 -11.09 30.53
CA LEU A 194 -22.08 -10.00 31.38
C LEU A 194 -22.49 -10.23 32.85
N LYS A 195 -21.73 -9.64 33.78
CA LYS A 195 -22.03 -9.65 35.21
C LYS A 195 -22.82 -8.42 35.67
N THR A 196 -22.95 -7.41 34.82
CA THR A 196 -23.65 -6.15 35.14
C THR A 196 -25.08 -6.16 34.61
N GLU A 197 -25.97 -5.41 35.28
CA GLU A 197 -27.40 -5.28 34.94
C GLU A 197 -27.72 -4.00 34.13
N ASP A 198 -26.72 -3.15 33.85
CA ASP A 198 -26.94 -1.93 33.06
C ASP A 198 -27.00 -2.21 31.54
N ILE A 199 -28.12 -1.84 30.94
CA ILE A 199 -28.38 -1.90 29.51
C ILE A 199 -27.42 -0.98 28.74
N GLY A 200 -27.11 0.22 29.27
CA GLY A 200 -26.22 1.17 28.63
C GLY A 200 -24.78 0.65 28.50
N GLU A 201 -24.26 0.05 29.56
CA GLU A 201 -22.99 -0.68 29.55
C GLU A 201 -22.99 -1.86 28.57
N MET A 202 -24.12 -2.55 28.40
CA MET A 202 -24.22 -3.68 27.47
C MET A 202 -24.02 -3.25 26.01
N TYR A 203 -24.58 -2.11 25.59
CA TYR A 203 -24.35 -1.55 24.25
C TYR A 203 -22.89 -1.14 24.04
N LYS A 204 -22.29 -0.46 25.04
CA LYS A 204 -20.87 -0.08 25.00
C LYS A 204 -19.97 -1.31 24.94
N PHE A 205 -20.33 -2.36 25.68
CA PHE A 205 -19.59 -3.61 25.70
C PHE A 205 -19.72 -4.36 24.37
N LYS A 206 -20.90 -4.41 23.76
CA LYS A 206 -21.08 -4.96 22.41
C LYS A 206 -20.15 -4.30 21.40
N SER A 207 -20.10 -2.97 21.35
CA SER A 207 -19.23 -2.25 20.42
C SER A 207 -17.75 -2.56 20.68
N LYS A 208 -17.33 -2.64 21.96
CA LYS A 208 -15.96 -3.03 22.33
C LYS A 208 -15.62 -4.47 21.89
N VAL A 209 -16.54 -5.41 22.08
CA VAL A 209 -16.35 -6.81 21.70
C VAL A 209 -16.23 -6.94 20.18
N LEU A 210 -17.06 -6.23 19.42
CA LEU A 210 -17.00 -6.23 17.95
C LEU A 210 -15.68 -5.67 17.40
N ASP A 211 -15.10 -4.66 18.06
CA ASP A 211 -13.82 -4.07 17.64
C ASP A 211 -12.59 -4.84 18.17
N THR A 212 -12.80 -5.96 18.87
CA THR A 212 -11.69 -6.75 19.42
C THR A 212 -10.85 -7.37 18.30
N TYR A 213 -9.54 -7.16 18.41
CA TYR A 213 -8.53 -7.75 17.52
C TYR A 213 -8.38 -9.26 17.75
N ILE A 214 -8.42 -10.03 16.67
CA ILE A 214 -8.33 -11.50 16.71
C ILE A 214 -6.99 -12.00 16.15
N LYS A 215 -6.59 -11.52 14.97
CA LYS A 215 -5.41 -12.01 14.23
C LYS A 215 -4.96 -10.96 13.21
N GLY A 216 -3.72 -11.01 12.75
CA GLY A 216 -3.22 -10.20 11.65
C GLY A 216 -2.00 -9.35 11.98
N VAL A 217 -1.86 -8.25 11.25
CA VAL A 217 -0.99 -7.12 11.63
C VAL A 217 -1.89 -5.90 11.82
N PRO A 218 -1.89 -5.24 13.00
CA PRO A 218 -2.74 -4.07 13.24
C PRO A 218 -2.54 -2.98 12.18
N GLY A 219 -3.64 -2.45 11.65
CA GLY A 219 -3.64 -1.38 10.65
C GLY A 219 -3.64 -1.86 9.20
N ILE A 220 -3.42 -3.15 8.91
CA ILE A 220 -3.50 -3.69 7.55
C ILE A 220 -4.92 -4.18 7.28
N THR A 221 -5.75 -3.36 6.63
CA THR A 221 -7.15 -3.70 6.39
C THR A 221 -7.37 -4.58 5.17
N HIS A 222 -6.55 -4.43 4.13
CA HIS A 222 -6.69 -5.18 2.90
C HIS A 222 -5.33 -5.56 2.31
N VAL A 223 -5.26 -6.72 1.68
CA VAL A 223 -4.06 -7.23 0.99
C VAL A 223 -4.46 -7.78 -0.37
N LEU A 224 -3.79 -7.31 -1.42
CA LEU A 224 -3.98 -7.79 -2.78
C LEU A 224 -2.73 -8.55 -3.24
N PRO A 225 -2.85 -9.86 -3.50
CA PRO A 225 -1.78 -10.59 -4.16
C PRO A 225 -1.77 -10.22 -5.65
N ILE A 226 -0.70 -9.58 -6.10
CA ILE A 226 -0.49 -9.21 -7.50
C ILE A 226 0.69 -10.02 -8.03
N ARG A 227 0.51 -10.63 -9.21
CA ARG A 227 1.60 -11.20 -9.97
C ARG A 227 2.11 -10.16 -10.95
N ASP A 228 3.35 -9.71 -10.77
CA ASP A 228 3.99 -8.84 -11.75
C ASP A 228 4.16 -9.62 -13.06
N LYS A 229 3.74 -9.03 -14.17
CA LYS A 229 3.87 -9.61 -15.51
C LYS A 229 5.21 -9.28 -16.16
N LYS A 230 6.06 -8.48 -15.49
CA LYS A 230 7.36 -8.06 -15.99
C LYS A 230 8.50 -9.05 -15.71
N GLU A 231 8.20 -10.19 -15.09
CA GLU A 231 9.10 -11.36 -14.96
C GLU A 231 8.38 -12.68 -15.25
#